data_AF-R7NFE8-F1
#
_entry.id   AF-R7NFE8-F1
#
_cell.length_a   1.000
_cell.length_b   1.000
_cell.length_c   1.000
_cell.angle_alpha   90.00
_cell.angle_beta   90.00
_cell.angle_gamma   90.00
#
_symmetry.space_group_name_H-M   'P 1'
#
loop_
_entity.id
_entity.type
_entity.pdbx_description
1 polymer ?
#
loop_
_entity_poly.entity_id
_entity_poly.type
_entity_poly.pdbx_seq_one_letter_code
_entity_poly.pdbx_strand_id
1 'polypeptide(L)'
;MNKGRNYDIDYILQYVGTDNEEVVKCYVAEKLKENYYIFKDEKDILTTLGNFISEYKEVLSDEDKQVLKGYTGLEFRKINSLLRRVWDYEINGRLTDDIKKQSYILAEQMRKAIYQAVKLPIGIISYRGVSIRSFYDYQITTIEDLIYMKDQYYYASAFTSTSLLQEKCFYYEQSSWSDKANILIEYYIPSGSDDGILLADEELSYSSKQWEFLINSSSLFKVIDVFVSEDKTYAKLKMLLIPEQIWNKRDYDMERNK
;
A
#
# COMPACT_ATOMS: atom_id res chain seq x y z
N MET A 1 3.47 21.42 16.77
CA MET A 1 2.73 20.37 16.02
C MET A 1 2.71 19.11 16.87
N ASN A 2 1.60 18.37 16.86
CA ASN A 2 1.44 17.17 17.70
C ASN A 2 1.97 15.94 16.95
N LYS A 3 2.80 15.12 17.60
CA LYS A 3 3.31 13.86 17.04
C LYS A 3 2.15 12.92 16.69
N GLY A 4 2.30 12.17 15.60
CA GLY A 4 1.28 11.23 15.11
C GLY A 4 0.16 11.90 14.30
N ARG A 5 0.20 13.23 14.12
CA ARG A 5 -0.71 13.96 13.24
C ARG A 5 -0.02 14.41 11.96
N ASN A 6 -0.76 14.41 10.87
CA ASN A 6 -0.33 14.83 9.55
C ASN A 6 -1.42 15.74 8.94
N TYR A 7 -1.02 16.89 8.40
CA TYR A 7 -1.95 17.89 7.88
C TYR A 7 -2.73 17.41 6.65
N ASP A 8 -2.14 16.57 5.80
CA ASP A 8 -2.83 15.99 4.65
C ASP A 8 -3.92 15.02 5.11
N ILE A 9 -3.68 14.26 6.18
CA ILE A 9 -4.71 13.42 6.80
C ILE A 9 -5.79 14.26 7.45
N ASP A 10 -5.44 15.30 8.21
CA ASP A 10 -6.43 16.18 8.80
C ASP A 10 -7.32 16.80 7.71
N TYR A 11 -6.73 17.17 6.57
CA TYR A 11 -7.46 17.64 5.40
C TYR A 11 -8.32 16.55 4.75
N ILE A 12 -7.78 15.34 4.54
CA ILE A 12 -8.52 14.20 4.00
C ILE A 12 -9.71 13.86 4.89
N LEU A 13 -9.51 13.75 6.20
CA LEU A 13 -10.58 13.46 7.17
C LEU A 13 -11.62 14.60 7.22
N GLN A 14 -11.21 15.86 7.02
CA GLN A 14 -12.15 16.98 6.86
C GLN A 14 -12.92 16.91 5.52
N TYR A 15 -12.26 16.50 4.43
CA TYR A 15 -12.85 16.35 3.10
C TYR A 15 -13.84 15.18 3.05
N VAL A 16 -13.52 14.10 3.76
CA VAL A 16 -14.40 12.94 4.02
C VAL A 16 -15.72 13.42 4.66
N GLY A 17 -15.67 14.46 5.50
CA GLY A 17 -16.83 15.06 6.15
C GLY A 17 -17.34 14.22 7.33
N THR A 18 -18.16 14.83 8.19
CA THR A 18 -18.65 14.20 9.42
C THR A 18 -19.48 12.93 9.18
N ASP A 19 -20.22 12.89 8.07
CA ASP A 19 -21.10 11.75 7.76
C ASP A 19 -20.32 10.50 7.35
N ASN A 20 -19.17 10.65 6.68
CA ASN A 20 -18.31 9.51 6.35
C ASN A 20 -17.36 9.13 7.49
N GLU A 21 -17.11 10.02 8.47
CA GLU A 21 -16.29 9.68 9.64
C GLU A 21 -16.90 8.51 10.43
N GLU A 22 -18.22 8.54 10.64
CA GLU A 22 -18.92 7.45 11.34
C GLU A 22 -18.96 6.17 10.50
N VAL A 23 -19.09 6.29 9.17
CA VAL A 23 -18.99 5.15 8.24
C VAL A 23 -17.62 4.49 8.34
N VAL A 24 -16.53 5.27 8.34
CA VAL A 24 -15.17 4.76 8.49
C VAL A 24 -14.98 4.11 9.86
N LYS A 25 -15.49 4.71 10.95
CA LYS A 25 -15.41 4.11 12.30
C LYS A 25 -16.14 2.79 12.40
N CYS A 26 -17.38 2.73 11.89
CA CYS A 26 -18.17 1.50 11.82
C CYS A 26 -17.43 0.44 11.01
N TYR A 27 -16.93 0.80 9.82
CA TYR A 27 -16.15 -0.10 8.97
C TYR A 27 -14.93 -0.68 9.71
N VAL A 28 -14.13 0.17 10.35
CA VAL A 28 -12.96 -0.28 11.13
C VAL A 28 -13.38 -1.23 12.25
N ALA A 29 -14.42 -0.90 13.02
CA ALA A 29 -14.90 -1.72 14.13
C ALA A 29 -15.44 -3.09 13.68
N GLU A 30 -16.05 -3.16 12.49
CA GLU A 30 -16.49 -4.41 11.88
C GLU A 30 -15.31 -5.25 11.38
N LYS A 31 -14.40 -4.64 10.61
CA LYS A 31 -13.27 -5.35 10.00
C LYS A 31 -12.25 -5.85 11.03
N LEU A 32 -12.09 -5.18 12.16
CA LEU A 32 -11.28 -5.69 13.27
C LEU A 32 -11.78 -7.01 13.89
N LYS A 33 -13.03 -7.42 13.60
CA LYS A 33 -13.60 -8.70 14.04
C LYS A 33 -13.41 -9.82 13.02
N GLU A 34 -12.93 -9.51 11.81
CA GLU A 34 -12.69 -10.52 10.77
C GLU A 34 -11.46 -11.36 11.08
N ASN A 35 -11.46 -12.58 10.54
CA ASN A 35 -10.26 -13.40 10.50
C ASN A 35 -9.46 -13.04 9.24
N TYR A 36 -8.16 -12.84 9.43
CA TYR A 36 -7.24 -12.56 8.33
C TYR A 36 -6.31 -13.74 8.13
N TYR A 37 -6.16 -14.15 6.88
CA TYR A 37 -5.32 -15.28 6.50
C TYR A 37 -3.85 -14.87 6.47
N ILE A 38 -3.00 -15.69 7.09
CA ILE A 38 -1.54 -15.56 7.05
C ILE A 38 -1.01 -16.72 6.21
N PHE A 39 -0.37 -16.40 5.11
CA PHE A 39 0.22 -17.39 4.22
C PHE A 39 1.54 -17.91 4.80
N LYS A 40 1.74 -19.23 4.73
CA LYS A 40 2.94 -19.89 5.25
C LYS A 40 4.04 -20.07 4.20
N ASP A 41 3.62 -20.29 2.96
CA ASP A 41 4.50 -20.58 1.84
C ASP A 41 3.79 -20.33 0.50
N GLU A 42 4.53 -20.47 -0.59
CA GLU A 42 4.06 -20.29 -1.97
C GLU A 42 2.91 -21.23 -2.33
N LYS A 43 2.94 -22.47 -1.83
CA LYS A 43 1.92 -23.47 -2.13
C LYS A 43 0.60 -23.10 -1.46
N ASP A 44 0.64 -22.58 -0.24
CA ASP A 44 -0.51 -22.07 0.50
C ASP A 44 -1.18 -20.91 -0.25
N ILE A 45 -0.38 -19.98 -0.81
CA ILE A 45 -0.89 -18.88 -1.66
C ILE A 45 -1.59 -19.44 -2.90
N LEU A 46 -0.92 -20.31 -3.67
CA LEU A 46 -1.49 -20.86 -4.91
C LEU A 46 -2.74 -21.70 -4.65
N THR A 47 -2.79 -22.42 -3.54
CA THR A 47 -3.97 -23.23 -3.16
C THR A 47 -5.16 -22.33 -2.80
N THR A 48 -4.91 -21.20 -2.17
CA THR A 48 -5.96 -20.31 -1.63
C THR A 48 -6.40 -19.25 -2.64
N LEU A 49 -5.46 -18.68 -3.40
CA LEU A 49 -5.66 -17.55 -4.30
C LEU A 49 -5.37 -17.88 -5.78
N GLY A 50 -5.04 -19.12 -6.14
CA GLY A 50 -4.70 -19.48 -7.53
C GLY A 50 -5.81 -19.19 -8.55
N ASN A 51 -7.07 -19.46 -8.18
CA ASN A 51 -8.22 -19.12 -9.03
C ASN A 51 -8.40 -17.60 -9.13
N PHE A 52 -8.28 -16.90 -8.00
CA PHE A 52 -8.33 -15.44 -7.95
C PHE A 52 -7.28 -14.81 -8.88
N ILE A 53 -6.04 -15.33 -8.87
CA ILE A 53 -4.96 -14.89 -9.77
C ILE A 53 -5.36 -15.06 -11.24
N SER A 54 -5.89 -16.22 -11.59
CA SER A 54 -6.31 -16.52 -12.96
C SER A 54 -7.43 -15.59 -13.43
N GLU A 55 -8.41 -15.31 -12.58
CA GLU A 55 -9.59 -14.50 -12.92
C GLU A 55 -9.20 -13.07 -13.35
N TYR A 56 -8.43 -12.33 -12.56
CA TYR A 56 -8.08 -10.97 -12.97
C TYR A 56 -7.04 -10.94 -14.10
N LYS A 57 -6.18 -11.96 -14.26
CA LYS A 57 -5.26 -12.06 -15.41
C LYS A 57 -6.00 -12.13 -16.75
N GLU A 58 -7.21 -12.69 -16.77
CA GLU A 58 -8.07 -12.74 -17.96
C GLU A 58 -8.77 -11.41 -18.24
N VAL A 59 -9.04 -10.62 -17.19
CA VAL A 59 -9.70 -9.31 -17.30
C VAL A 59 -8.73 -8.21 -17.71
N LEU A 60 -7.47 -8.27 -17.26
CA LEU A 60 -6.45 -7.28 -17.58
C LEU A 60 -6.05 -7.32 -19.06
N SER A 61 -6.00 -6.15 -19.68
CA SER A 61 -5.44 -6.00 -21.03
C SER A 61 -3.93 -6.22 -21.03
N ASP A 62 -3.35 -6.51 -22.21
CA ASP A 62 -1.89 -6.62 -22.34
C ASP A 62 -1.19 -5.31 -21.96
N GLU A 63 -1.81 -4.16 -22.22
CA GLU A 63 -1.29 -2.85 -21.80
C GLU A 63 -1.24 -2.74 -20.27
N ASP A 64 -2.31 -3.13 -19.58
CA ASP A 64 -2.36 -3.10 -18.10
C ASP A 64 -1.28 -4.02 -17.51
N LYS A 65 -1.11 -5.22 -18.07
CA LYS A 65 -0.06 -6.17 -17.65
C LYS A 65 1.34 -5.57 -17.83
N GLN A 66 1.61 -4.92 -18.96
CA GLN A 66 2.90 -4.26 -19.20
C GLN A 66 3.15 -3.10 -18.25
N VAL A 67 2.12 -2.31 -17.93
CA VAL A 67 2.23 -1.19 -16.98
C VAL A 67 2.55 -1.70 -15.57
N LEU A 68 1.81 -2.71 -15.09
CA LEU A 68 2.07 -3.35 -13.78
C LEU A 68 3.48 -3.93 -13.72
N LYS A 69 3.87 -4.67 -14.77
CA LYS A 69 5.22 -5.23 -14.87
C LYS A 69 6.26 -4.12 -14.87
N GLY A 70 6.12 -3.10 -15.71
CA GLY A 70 6.99 -1.93 -15.78
C GLY A 70 7.21 -1.25 -14.43
N TYR A 71 6.14 -1.09 -13.66
CA TYR A 71 6.20 -0.53 -12.30
C TYR A 71 7.10 -1.35 -11.38
N THR A 72 6.87 -2.67 -11.25
CA THR A 72 7.67 -3.54 -10.35
C THR A 72 9.16 -3.60 -10.69
N GLY A 73 9.54 -3.13 -11.89
CA GLY A 73 10.93 -3.02 -12.34
C GLY A 73 11.53 -1.65 -12.04
N LEU A 74 11.58 -0.79 -13.06
CA LEU A 74 12.35 0.46 -13.01
C LEU A 74 11.48 1.69 -12.70
N GLU A 75 10.19 1.63 -13.00
CA GLU A 75 9.34 2.82 -12.95
C GLU A 75 8.77 3.13 -11.55
N PHE A 76 8.74 2.17 -10.61
CA PHE A 76 8.22 2.40 -9.26
C PHE A 76 8.87 3.61 -8.57
N ARG A 77 10.16 3.85 -8.79
CA ARG A 77 10.88 4.94 -8.13
C ARG A 77 10.37 6.29 -8.58
N LYS A 78 10.26 6.50 -9.89
CA LYS A 78 9.80 7.77 -10.48
C LYS A 78 8.34 8.02 -10.13
N ILE A 79 7.49 6.99 -10.31
CA ILE A 79 6.07 7.06 -10.01
C ILE A 79 5.86 7.39 -8.53
N ASN A 80 6.43 6.60 -7.61
CA ASN A 80 6.21 6.81 -6.19
C ASN A 80 6.86 8.09 -5.66
N SER A 81 8.02 8.50 -6.18
CA SER A 81 8.65 9.77 -5.78
C SER A 81 7.80 10.97 -6.22
N LEU A 82 7.20 10.90 -7.41
CA LEU A 82 6.30 11.93 -7.91
C LEU A 82 5.01 12.01 -7.10
N LEU A 83 4.36 10.87 -6.82
CA LEU A 83 3.14 10.79 -6.03
C LEU A 83 3.35 11.22 -4.57
N ARG A 84 4.55 10.99 -4.02
CA ARG A 84 4.95 11.49 -2.69
C ARG A 84 5.50 12.92 -2.69
N ARG A 85 5.70 13.53 -3.85
CA ARG A 85 6.32 14.86 -4.02
C ARG A 85 7.73 14.97 -3.43
N VAL A 86 8.49 13.88 -3.47
CA VAL A 86 9.86 13.76 -2.93
C VAL A 86 10.82 13.30 -4.02
N TRP A 87 10.98 14.13 -5.06
CA TRP A 87 11.84 13.78 -6.19
C TRP A 87 13.33 13.85 -5.79
N ASP A 88 13.98 12.68 -5.75
CA ASP A 88 15.43 12.58 -5.59
C ASP A 88 16.13 12.75 -6.94
N TYR A 89 16.88 13.85 -7.11
CA TYR A 89 17.59 14.16 -8.36
C TYR A 89 18.87 13.36 -8.55
N GLU A 90 19.46 12.82 -7.48
CA GLU A 90 20.65 11.96 -7.57
C GLU A 90 20.25 10.56 -8.05
N ILE A 91 19.11 10.05 -7.56
CA ILE A 91 18.62 8.71 -7.89
C ILE A 91 17.81 8.71 -9.19
N ASN A 92 16.89 9.67 -9.37
CA ASN A 92 15.94 9.67 -10.49
C ASN A 92 16.36 10.60 -11.65
N GLY A 93 17.45 11.35 -11.49
CA GLY A 93 17.89 12.34 -12.46
C GLY A 93 17.00 13.58 -12.51
N ARG A 94 17.11 14.36 -13.61
CA ARG A 94 16.34 15.61 -13.78
C ARG A 94 14.87 15.32 -14.02
N LEU A 95 14.00 15.91 -13.20
CA LEU A 95 12.56 15.96 -13.46
C LEU A 95 12.26 16.93 -14.60
N THR A 96 11.90 16.39 -15.77
CA THR A 96 11.38 17.16 -16.91
C THR A 96 9.85 17.09 -16.93
N ASP A 97 9.20 18.02 -17.66
CA ASP A 97 7.73 18.00 -17.83
C ASP A 97 7.24 16.71 -18.50
N ASP A 98 8.02 16.16 -19.43
CA ASP A 98 7.71 14.90 -20.10
C ASP A 98 7.75 13.71 -19.13
N ILE A 99 8.80 13.62 -18.29
CA ILE A 99 8.90 12.57 -17.26
C ILE A 99 7.74 12.67 -16.29
N LYS A 100 7.45 13.90 -15.81
CA LYS A 100 6.33 14.16 -14.91
C LYS A 100 5.01 13.70 -15.52
N LYS A 101 4.73 14.07 -16.77
CA LYS A 101 3.51 13.69 -17.49
C LYS A 101 3.41 12.18 -17.69
N GLN A 102 4.48 11.53 -18.14
CA GLN A 102 4.52 10.08 -18.34
C GLN A 102 4.29 9.31 -17.04
N SER A 103 4.95 9.70 -15.95
CA SER A 103 4.77 9.06 -14.64
C SER A 103 3.34 9.21 -14.11
N TYR A 104 2.67 10.35 -14.33
CA TYR A 104 1.25 10.49 -13.97
C TYR A 104 0.35 9.61 -14.84
N ILE A 105 0.59 9.53 -16.16
CA ILE A 105 -0.17 8.64 -17.04
C ILE A 105 -0.03 7.18 -16.58
N LEU A 106 1.20 6.74 -16.30
CA LEU A 106 1.44 5.38 -15.79
C LEU A 106 0.76 5.15 -14.44
N ALA A 107 0.80 6.11 -13.53
CA ALA A 107 0.09 6.00 -12.25
C ALA A 107 -1.42 5.81 -12.46
N GLU A 108 -2.04 6.60 -13.33
CA GLU A 108 -3.47 6.48 -13.62
C GLU A 108 -3.82 5.15 -14.30
N GLN A 109 -2.99 4.69 -15.25
CA GLN A 109 -3.14 3.37 -15.86
C GLN A 109 -3.04 2.25 -14.83
N MET A 110 -2.09 2.34 -13.89
CA MET A 110 -1.98 1.39 -12.79
C MET A 110 -3.21 1.39 -11.88
N ARG A 111 -3.71 2.56 -11.49
CA ARG A 111 -4.94 2.66 -10.67
C ARG A 111 -6.10 1.97 -11.37
N LYS A 112 -6.28 2.23 -12.68
CA LYS A 112 -7.30 1.59 -13.51
C LYS A 112 -7.13 0.08 -13.58
N ALA A 113 -5.91 -0.42 -13.77
CA ALA A 113 -5.63 -1.86 -13.77
C ALA A 113 -5.98 -2.51 -12.43
N ILE A 114 -5.67 -1.84 -11.30
CA ILE A 114 -6.03 -2.34 -9.97
C ILE A 114 -7.55 -2.38 -9.77
N TYR A 115 -8.31 -1.35 -10.16
CA TYR A 115 -9.77 -1.36 -10.00
C TYR A 115 -10.50 -2.37 -10.90
N GLN A 116 -9.85 -2.83 -11.97
CA GLN A 116 -10.36 -3.94 -12.79
C GLN A 116 -10.17 -5.30 -12.12
N ALA A 117 -9.27 -5.40 -11.13
CA ALA A 117 -9.08 -6.64 -10.40
C ALA A 117 -10.37 -7.03 -9.65
N VAL A 118 -10.60 -8.34 -9.57
CA VAL A 118 -11.70 -8.89 -8.79
C VAL A 118 -11.50 -8.53 -7.31
N LYS A 119 -12.59 -8.31 -6.58
CA LYS A 119 -12.54 -8.10 -5.12
C LYS A 119 -11.92 -9.31 -4.43
N LEU A 120 -11.08 -9.07 -3.42
CA LEU A 120 -10.44 -10.13 -2.65
C LEU A 120 -11.48 -11.09 -2.03
N PRO A 121 -11.36 -12.40 -2.24
CA PRO A 121 -12.34 -13.37 -1.73
C PRO A 121 -12.24 -13.56 -0.21
N ILE A 122 -11.09 -13.26 0.39
CA ILE A 122 -10.80 -13.43 1.81
C ILE A 122 -10.01 -12.23 2.34
N GLY A 123 -10.05 -12.02 3.65
CA GLY A 123 -9.15 -11.07 4.32
C GLY A 123 -7.75 -11.67 4.43
N ILE A 124 -6.73 -10.89 4.13
CA ILE A 124 -5.33 -11.35 4.10
C ILE A 124 -4.42 -10.42 4.91
N ILE A 125 -3.28 -10.95 5.37
CA ILE A 125 -2.18 -10.15 5.90
C ILE A 125 -1.05 -10.08 4.88
N SER A 126 -0.54 -8.87 4.64
CA SER A 126 0.68 -8.65 3.86
C SER A 126 1.69 -7.80 4.64
N TYR A 127 2.95 -7.82 4.20
CA TYR A 127 4.09 -7.33 4.97
C TYR A 127 4.92 -6.34 4.17
N ARG A 128 5.44 -5.31 4.84
CA ARG A 128 6.41 -4.36 4.25
C ARG A 128 7.45 -3.93 5.27
N GLY A 129 8.71 -3.89 4.85
CA GLY A 129 9.75 -3.17 5.59
C GLY A 129 9.83 -1.71 5.14
N VAL A 130 9.91 -0.79 6.11
CA VAL A 130 10.16 0.62 5.86
C VAL A 130 11.20 1.17 6.84
N SER A 131 11.73 2.35 6.53
CA SER A 131 12.58 3.11 7.45
C SER A 131 11.76 4.17 8.18
N ILE A 132 12.33 4.72 9.26
CA ILE A 132 11.72 5.80 10.03
C ILE A 132 11.34 7.03 9.18
N ARG A 133 12.01 7.24 8.05
CA ARG A 133 11.73 8.35 7.13
C ARG A 133 10.30 8.33 6.58
N SER A 134 9.67 7.15 6.50
CA SER A 134 8.28 7.02 6.06
C SER A 134 7.27 7.70 7.00
N PHE A 135 7.67 8.10 8.20
CA PHE A 135 6.80 8.73 9.20
C PHE A 135 7.15 10.19 9.51
N TYR A 136 8.08 10.80 8.76
CA TYR A 136 8.54 12.17 9.03
C TYR A 136 7.42 13.21 8.90
N ASP A 137 6.49 13.02 7.96
CA ASP A 137 5.34 13.91 7.79
C ASP A 137 4.35 13.85 8.98
N TYR A 138 4.53 12.89 9.89
CA TYR A 138 3.77 12.73 11.14
C TYR A 138 4.56 13.24 12.36
N GLN A 139 5.67 13.94 12.13
CA GLN A 139 6.60 14.41 13.15
C GLN A 139 7.20 13.26 14.00
N ILE A 140 7.30 12.07 13.41
CA ILE A 140 7.92 10.90 14.03
C ILE A 140 9.36 10.83 13.52
N THR A 141 10.33 11.13 14.40
CA THR A 141 11.74 11.23 14.01
C THR A 141 12.60 10.10 14.58
N THR A 142 12.06 9.36 15.55
CA THR A 142 12.75 8.25 16.24
C THR A 142 11.85 7.03 16.31
N ILE A 143 12.43 5.83 16.47
CA ILE A 143 11.66 4.58 16.62
C ILE A 143 10.69 4.65 17.81
N GLU A 144 11.10 5.27 18.92
CA GLU A 144 10.26 5.45 20.11
C GLU A 144 9.02 6.32 19.83
N ASP A 145 9.13 7.32 18.94
CA ASP A 145 8.00 8.18 18.59
C ASP A 145 6.85 7.40 17.95
N LEU A 146 7.10 6.22 17.36
CA LEU A 146 6.06 5.45 16.67
C LEU A 146 4.89 5.09 17.59
N ILE A 147 5.07 5.05 18.91
CA ILE A 147 3.97 4.84 19.87
C ILE A 147 2.83 5.85 19.68
N TYR A 148 3.11 7.06 19.20
CA TYR A 148 2.11 8.09 18.91
C TYR A 148 1.27 7.80 17.66
N MET A 149 1.67 6.83 16.82
CA MET A 149 0.87 6.40 15.67
C MET A 149 -0.26 5.48 16.06
N LYS A 150 -0.28 4.91 17.28
CA LYS A 150 -1.36 4.03 17.71
C LYS A 150 -2.71 4.76 17.64
N ASP A 151 -3.70 4.08 17.06
CA ASP A 151 -5.03 4.60 16.79
C ASP A 151 -5.07 5.84 15.88
N GLN A 152 -3.97 6.19 15.20
CA GLN A 152 -3.97 7.25 14.18
C GLN A 152 -4.27 6.69 12.79
N TYR A 153 -4.61 7.58 11.87
CA TYR A 153 -4.68 7.24 10.46
C TYR A 153 -3.31 7.42 9.82
N TYR A 154 -3.03 6.59 8.80
CA TYR A 154 -1.86 6.69 7.95
C TYR A 154 -2.31 6.73 6.51
N TYR A 155 -1.85 7.72 5.74
CA TYR A 155 -2.16 7.91 4.34
C TYR A 155 -0.93 7.65 3.48
N ALA A 156 -1.06 6.78 2.49
CA ALA A 156 -0.04 6.50 1.50
C ALA A 156 -0.43 7.12 0.16
N SER A 157 0.20 8.26 -0.19
CA SER A 157 -0.10 8.94 -1.47
C SER A 157 0.37 8.15 -2.70
N ALA A 158 1.34 7.26 -2.53
CA ALA A 158 1.88 6.42 -3.58
C ALA A 158 1.49 4.96 -3.37
N PHE A 159 1.66 4.15 -4.41
CA PHE A 159 1.44 2.70 -4.33
C PHE A 159 2.26 2.07 -3.20
N THR A 160 1.67 1.04 -2.59
CA THR A 160 2.26 0.33 -1.46
C THR A 160 2.50 -1.12 -1.84
N SER A 161 3.72 -1.39 -2.29
CA SER A 161 4.25 -2.74 -2.52
C SER A 161 4.44 -3.47 -1.19
N THR A 162 3.76 -4.58 -1.03
CA THR A 162 3.84 -5.47 0.14
C THR A 162 4.08 -6.90 -0.31
N SER A 163 4.47 -7.81 0.58
CA SER A 163 4.57 -9.24 0.27
C SER A 163 3.57 -10.05 1.08
N LEU A 164 2.99 -11.10 0.49
CA LEU A 164 2.18 -12.08 1.22
C LEU A 164 3.00 -12.98 2.15
N LEU A 165 4.32 -13.06 1.95
CA LEU A 165 5.25 -13.83 2.77
C LEU A 165 6.17 -12.89 3.53
N GLN A 166 6.18 -13.00 4.86
CA GLN A 166 6.89 -12.05 5.71
C GLN A 166 8.39 -12.00 5.40
N GLU A 167 9.03 -13.15 5.16
CA GLU A 167 10.46 -13.29 4.87
C GLU A 167 10.86 -12.72 3.50
N LYS A 168 9.89 -12.50 2.59
CA LYS A 168 10.10 -11.95 1.25
C LYS A 168 9.91 -10.43 1.20
N CYS A 169 9.50 -9.80 2.29
CA CYS A 169 9.33 -8.35 2.31
C CYS A 169 10.68 -7.61 2.48
N PHE A 170 10.70 -6.33 2.09
CA PHE A 170 11.87 -5.45 2.19
C PHE A 170 12.47 -5.26 3.60
N TYR A 171 11.83 -5.78 4.65
CA TYR A 171 12.42 -5.80 5.99
C TYR A 171 13.57 -6.80 6.08
N TYR A 172 13.42 -7.97 5.44
CA TYR A 172 14.38 -9.06 5.47
C TYR A 172 15.22 -9.11 4.20
N GLU A 173 14.62 -8.81 3.04
CA GLU A 173 15.34 -8.67 1.77
C GLU A 173 15.83 -7.22 1.63
N GLN A 174 17.05 -6.94 2.11
CA GLN A 174 17.67 -5.62 1.94
C GLN A 174 17.94 -5.35 0.45
N SER A 175 17.36 -4.26 -0.07
CA SER A 175 17.84 -3.68 -1.32
C SER A 175 19.04 -2.76 -1.03
N SER A 176 20.04 -2.77 -1.90
CA SER A 176 21.17 -1.81 -1.86
C SER A 176 20.75 -0.35 -2.09
N TRP A 177 19.46 -0.10 -2.37
CA TRP A 177 18.93 1.17 -2.87
C TRP A 177 18.04 1.90 -1.87
N SER A 178 17.85 1.36 -0.66
CA SER A 178 16.99 1.91 0.37
C SER A 178 17.72 1.98 1.70
N ASP A 179 17.35 2.94 2.55
CA ASP A 179 17.78 2.93 3.94
C ASP A 179 17.43 1.57 4.58
N LYS A 180 18.25 1.11 5.51
CA LYS A 180 17.99 -0.12 6.26
C LYS A 180 16.61 -0.02 6.91
N ALA A 181 15.71 -0.92 6.52
CA ALA A 181 14.40 -1.04 7.16
C ALA A 181 14.57 -1.38 8.64
N ASN A 182 13.90 -0.61 9.49
CA ASN A 182 13.87 -0.79 10.94
C ASN A 182 12.44 -0.85 11.47
N ILE A 183 11.46 -0.87 10.57
CA ILE A 183 10.04 -0.93 10.88
C ILE A 183 9.41 -2.00 9.99
N LEU A 184 8.77 -2.99 10.60
CA LEU A 184 7.92 -3.95 9.91
C LEU A 184 6.46 -3.50 10.02
N ILE A 185 5.76 -3.44 8.89
CA ILE A 185 4.33 -3.15 8.87
C ILE A 185 3.59 -4.41 8.43
N GLU A 186 2.60 -4.81 9.21
CA GLU A 186 1.60 -5.82 8.90
C GLU A 186 0.33 -5.12 8.43
N TYR A 187 -0.03 -5.30 7.16
CA TYR A 187 -1.23 -4.75 6.55
C TYR A 187 -2.34 -5.79 6.59
N TYR A 188 -3.41 -5.46 7.28
CA TYR A 188 -4.66 -6.19 7.30
C TYR A 188 -5.51 -5.68 6.14
N ILE A 189 -5.67 -6.51 5.11
CA ILE A 189 -6.43 -6.18 3.90
C ILE A 189 -7.76 -6.93 3.96
N PRO A 190 -8.90 -6.24 4.14
CA PRO A 190 -10.19 -6.88 4.32
C PRO A 190 -10.66 -7.70 3.10
N SER A 191 -11.47 -8.72 3.38
CA SER A 191 -12.27 -9.38 2.35
C SER A 191 -13.15 -8.36 1.61
N GLY A 192 -13.34 -8.57 0.31
CA GLY A 192 -14.10 -7.67 -0.56
C GLY A 192 -13.38 -6.38 -0.98
N SER A 193 -12.12 -6.21 -0.59
CA SER A 193 -11.29 -5.08 -1.02
C SER A 193 -10.90 -5.21 -2.50
N ASP A 194 -10.98 -4.11 -3.24
CA ASP A 194 -10.49 -3.93 -4.62
C ASP A 194 -9.40 -2.84 -4.72
N ASP A 195 -8.83 -2.46 -3.58
CA ASP A 195 -7.73 -1.48 -3.49
C ASP A 195 -6.35 -2.13 -3.66
N GLY A 196 -6.26 -3.29 -4.29
CA GLY A 196 -4.98 -3.92 -4.54
C GLY A 196 -5.06 -5.15 -5.43
N ILE A 197 -3.89 -5.56 -5.92
CA ILE A 197 -3.73 -6.66 -6.86
C ILE A 197 -2.53 -7.53 -6.47
N LEU A 198 -2.65 -8.85 -6.70
CA LEU A 198 -1.56 -9.80 -6.50
C LEU A 198 -0.69 -9.86 -7.76
N LEU A 199 0.62 -9.69 -7.61
CA LEU A 199 1.60 -9.68 -8.70
C LEU A 199 2.48 -10.94 -8.64
N ALA A 200 1.84 -12.10 -8.53
CA ALA A 200 2.47 -13.41 -8.36
C ALA A 200 2.89 -14.09 -9.68
N ASP A 201 2.85 -13.37 -10.81
CA ASP A 201 3.08 -13.91 -12.15
C ASP A 201 4.09 -13.06 -12.93
N GLU A 202 4.94 -13.70 -13.74
CA GLU A 202 5.97 -13.02 -14.54
C GLU A 202 5.37 -12.15 -15.66
N GLU A 203 4.11 -12.35 -16.04
CA GLU A 203 3.38 -11.42 -16.91
C GLU A 203 3.10 -10.08 -16.22
N LEU A 204 3.01 -10.07 -14.88
CA LEU A 204 2.58 -8.93 -14.07
C LEU A 204 3.71 -8.28 -13.28
N SER A 205 4.79 -9.02 -13.02
CA SER A 205 5.91 -8.56 -12.20
C SER A 205 7.26 -8.94 -12.81
N TYR A 206 8.28 -8.09 -12.62
CA TYR A 206 9.67 -8.46 -12.86
C TYR A 206 10.20 -9.48 -11.84
N SER A 207 9.56 -9.58 -10.66
CA SER A 207 9.97 -10.50 -9.61
C SER A 207 8.74 -11.12 -8.93
N SER A 208 8.13 -12.10 -9.61
CA SER A 208 7.00 -12.89 -9.08
C SER A 208 7.32 -13.60 -7.76
N LYS A 209 8.61 -13.88 -7.50
CA LYS A 209 9.12 -14.54 -6.28
C LYS A 209 8.92 -13.73 -4.99
N GLN A 210 8.62 -12.44 -5.11
CA GLN A 210 8.32 -11.59 -3.95
C GLN A 210 6.90 -11.80 -3.42
N TRP A 211 6.04 -12.50 -4.17
CA TRP A 211 4.63 -12.67 -3.84
C TRP A 211 3.98 -11.33 -3.49
N GLU A 212 4.25 -10.36 -4.35
CA GLU A 212 3.89 -8.97 -4.10
C GLU A 212 2.37 -8.80 -4.14
N PHE A 213 1.80 -8.23 -3.08
CA PHE A 213 0.48 -7.64 -3.13
C PHE A 213 0.64 -6.13 -3.21
N LEU A 214 0.28 -5.56 -4.35
CA LEU A 214 0.39 -4.14 -4.61
C LEU A 214 -0.91 -3.46 -4.18
N ILE A 215 -0.83 -2.67 -3.12
CA ILE A 215 -1.93 -1.81 -2.67
C ILE A 215 -1.90 -0.51 -3.49
N ASN A 216 -3.08 -0.03 -3.85
CA ASN A 216 -3.28 1.15 -4.69
C ASN A 216 -2.58 2.40 -4.12
N SER A 217 -2.42 3.43 -4.95
CA SER A 217 -2.05 4.77 -4.48
C SER A 217 -3.22 5.43 -3.76
N SER A 218 -2.93 6.48 -3.00
CA SER A 218 -3.93 7.22 -2.22
C SER A 218 -4.66 6.36 -1.18
N SER A 219 -4.02 5.33 -0.64
CA SER A 219 -4.68 4.44 0.33
C SER A 219 -4.67 5.00 1.75
N LEU A 220 -5.82 4.85 2.43
CA LEU A 220 -5.99 5.20 3.84
C LEU A 220 -5.90 3.94 4.71
N PHE A 221 -5.16 4.06 5.80
CA PHE A 221 -4.98 2.99 6.78
C PHE A 221 -5.32 3.48 8.18
N LYS A 222 -5.86 2.59 9.01
CA LYS A 222 -5.94 2.77 10.45
C LYS A 222 -4.80 2.02 11.12
N VAL A 223 -3.97 2.71 11.89
CA VAL A 223 -2.94 2.06 12.72
C VAL A 223 -3.63 1.48 13.96
N ILE A 224 -3.66 0.15 14.05
CA ILE A 224 -4.36 -0.60 15.09
C ILE A 224 -3.47 -0.74 16.32
N ASP A 225 -2.20 -1.07 16.09
CA ASP A 225 -1.26 -1.34 17.17
C ASP A 225 0.15 -1.00 16.75
N VAL A 226 0.96 -0.67 17.76
CA VAL A 226 2.36 -0.33 17.61
C VAL A 226 3.16 -1.01 18.71
N PHE A 227 4.17 -1.75 18.30
CA PHE A 227 5.19 -2.31 19.18
C PHE A 227 6.52 -1.63 18.90
N VAL A 228 7.20 -1.19 19.96
CA VAL A 228 8.57 -0.68 19.91
C VAL A 228 9.44 -1.60 20.74
N SER A 229 10.60 -2.00 20.21
CA SER A 229 11.55 -2.84 20.92
C SER A 229 12.14 -2.13 22.14
N GLU A 230 12.53 -2.89 23.18
CA GLU A 230 13.09 -2.33 24.41
C GLU A 230 14.36 -1.50 24.18
N ASP A 231 15.20 -1.93 23.23
CA ASP A 231 16.42 -1.26 22.80
C ASP A 231 16.16 -0.09 21.81
N LYS A 232 14.89 0.12 21.42
CA LYS A 232 14.44 1.19 20.52
C LYS A 232 15.09 1.13 19.14
N THR A 233 15.56 -0.04 18.70
CA THR A 233 16.21 -0.21 17.39
C THR A 233 15.25 -0.63 16.29
N TYR A 234 14.10 -1.22 16.63
CA TYR A 234 13.07 -1.60 15.67
C TYR A 234 11.65 -1.44 16.21
N ALA A 235 10.69 -1.40 15.29
CA ALA A 235 9.27 -1.38 15.61
C ALA A 235 8.45 -2.29 14.69
N LYS A 236 7.24 -2.65 15.15
CA LYS A 236 6.22 -3.33 14.36
C LYS A 236 4.92 -2.54 14.43
N LEU A 237 4.29 -2.33 13.28
CA LEU A 237 2.98 -1.67 13.19
C LEU A 237 1.97 -2.63 12.57
N LYS A 238 0.75 -2.59 13.09
CA LYS A 238 -0.41 -3.25 12.48
C LYS A 238 -1.33 -2.19 11.89
N MET A 239 -1.63 -2.31 10.60
CA MET A 239 -2.41 -1.33 9.86
C MET A 239 -3.57 -2.00 9.13
N LEU A 240 -4.79 -1.50 9.33
CA LEU A 240 -5.98 -1.93 8.60
C LEU A 240 -6.18 -1.03 7.38
N LEU A 241 -6.26 -1.62 6.19
CA LEU A 241 -6.65 -0.89 4.98
C LEU A 241 -8.12 -0.48 5.07
N ILE A 242 -8.39 0.79 4.77
CA ILE A 242 -9.73 1.35 4.59
C ILE A 242 -9.87 1.63 3.09
N PRO A 243 -10.62 0.80 2.34
CA PRO A 243 -10.71 0.95 0.89
C PRO A 243 -11.27 2.30 0.46
N GLU A 244 -10.87 2.80 -0.70
CA GLU A 244 -11.29 4.10 -1.23
C GLU A 244 -12.81 4.21 -1.38
N GLN A 245 -13.50 3.13 -1.75
CA GLN A 245 -14.97 3.08 -1.78
C GLN A 245 -15.65 3.40 -0.43
N ILE A 246 -14.92 3.30 0.69
CA ILE A 246 -15.43 3.59 2.04
C ILE A 246 -15.19 5.04 2.42
N TRP A 247 -13.98 5.57 2.24
CA TRP A 247 -13.62 6.92 2.71
C TRP A 247 -13.72 8.00 1.62
N ASN A 248 -13.60 7.64 0.33
CA ASN A 248 -13.68 8.54 -0.80
C ASN A 248 -14.62 8.03 -1.92
N LYS A 249 -15.82 7.59 -1.53
CA LYS A 249 -16.80 6.98 -2.43
C LYS A 249 -17.07 7.77 -3.72
N ARG A 250 -17.10 9.11 -3.61
CA ARG A 250 -17.38 9.98 -4.77
C ARG A 250 -16.33 9.85 -5.86
N ASP A 251 -15.05 9.96 -5.51
CA ASP A 251 -13.98 9.89 -6.51
C ASP A 251 -13.81 8.47 -7.00
N TYR A 252 -13.95 7.50 -6.10
CA TYR A 252 -14.00 6.08 -6.45
C TYR A 252 -15.07 5.76 -7.52
N ASP A 253 -16.31 6.23 -7.35
CA ASP A 253 -17.39 6.01 -8.32
C ASP A 253 -17.08 6.70 -9.66
N MET A 254 -16.38 7.84 -9.66
CA MET A 254 -15.99 8.53 -10.91
C MET A 254 -14.86 7.83 -11.65
N GLU A 255 -13.92 7.21 -10.94
CA GLU A 255 -12.77 6.53 -11.53
C GLU A 255 -13.13 5.13 -12.03
N ARG A 256 -13.96 4.38 -11.29
CA ARG A 256 -14.38 3.03 -11.67
C ARG A 256 -15.26 3.00 -12.93
N ASN A 257 -15.99 4.09 -13.21
CA ASN A 257 -16.89 4.19 -14.36
C ASN A 257 -16.23 4.72 -15.65
N LYS A 258 -14.89 4.83 -15.70
CA LYS A 258 -14.11 5.28 -16.88
C LYS A 258 -13.27 4.18 -17.52
#